data_AF-A0AAN8AUR4-F1
#
_entry.id   AF-A0AAN8AUR4-F1
#
_cell.length_a   1.000
_cell.length_b   1.000
_cell.length_c   1.000
_cell.angle_alpha   90.00
_cell.angle_beta   90.00
_cell.angle_gamma   90.00
#
_symmetry.space_group_name_H-M   'P 1'
#
loop_
_entity.id
_entity.type
_entity.pdbx_description
1 polymer ?
#
loop_
_entity_poly.entity_id
_entity_poly.type
_entity_poly.pdbx_seq_one_letter_code
_entity_poly.pdbx_strand_id
1 'polypeptide(L)'
;MYTCCVERINYDDFFDKCSLPDTMNSWFLVAQLHVWMCMVRMRQEGREGKYMCRWLVHSMWEDVEQRSKIMGIDASHRKEGMKSMTETFYAAIFGYDEGALSDDCVLAAALWRNLFSRECEDPKQLELMVEYVRKQMQFIDALDGEDLMLTGEVKWRPLLEENAQSILKVATPTYNDTGL
;
A
#
# COMPACT_ATOMS: atom_id res chain seq x y z
N MET A 1 2.38 -11.89 2.89
CA MET A 1 1.92 -10.47 2.95
C MET A 1 2.68 -9.54 2.01
N TYR A 2 4.01 -9.36 2.12
CA TYR A 2 4.74 -8.45 1.22
C TYR A 2 4.49 -8.74 -0.27
N THR A 3 4.55 -10.01 -0.68
CA THR A 3 4.21 -10.47 -2.04
C THR A 3 2.84 -9.95 -2.53
N CYS A 4 1.84 -9.88 -1.66
CA CYS A 4 0.52 -9.34 -2.04
C CYS A 4 0.60 -7.84 -2.37
N CYS A 5 1.49 -7.08 -1.74
CA CYS A 5 1.68 -5.64 -1.98
C CYS A 5 2.37 -5.34 -3.31
N VAL A 6 3.02 -6.33 -3.94
CA VAL A 6 3.86 -6.10 -5.13
C VAL A 6 3.60 -7.03 -6.32
N GLU A 7 3.05 -8.21 -6.13
CA GLU A 7 2.74 -9.14 -7.23
C GLU A 7 1.25 -9.19 -7.57
N ARG A 8 0.39 -8.76 -6.63
CA ARG A 8 -1.08 -8.81 -6.79
C ARG A 8 -1.71 -7.44 -7.01
N ILE A 9 -0.90 -6.50 -7.48
CA ILE A 9 -1.31 -5.15 -7.83
C ILE A 9 -1.24 -5.01 -9.35
N ASN A 10 -2.30 -4.47 -9.95
CA ASN A 10 -2.29 -4.10 -11.35
C ASN A 10 -1.60 -2.74 -11.53
N TYR A 11 -0.27 -2.72 -11.64
CA TYR A 11 0.50 -1.47 -11.77
C TYR A 11 0.13 -0.66 -13.01
N ASP A 12 -0.27 -1.32 -14.09
CA ASP A 12 -0.64 -0.65 -15.35
C ASP A 12 -1.83 0.31 -15.11
N ASP A 13 -2.80 -0.08 -14.29
CA ASP A 13 -3.93 0.79 -13.93
C ASP A 13 -3.46 2.03 -13.18
N PHE A 14 -2.51 1.90 -12.24
CA PHE A 14 -1.97 3.06 -11.53
C PHE A 14 -1.18 3.96 -12.46
N PHE A 15 -0.35 3.39 -13.33
CA PHE A 15 0.48 4.17 -14.24
C PHE A 15 -0.36 4.94 -15.27
N ASP A 16 -1.37 4.28 -15.85
CA ASP A 16 -2.30 4.92 -16.79
C ASP A 16 -3.19 5.96 -16.08
N LYS A 17 -3.94 5.56 -15.05
CA LYS A 17 -4.96 6.42 -14.44
C LYS A 17 -4.38 7.56 -13.62
N CYS A 18 -3.22 7.36 -13.00
CA CYS A 18 -2.54 8.40 -12.22
C CYS A 18 -1.44 9.11 -13.02
N SER A 19 -1.29 8.80 -14.32
CA SER A 19 -0.24 9.37 -15.18
C SER A 19 1.17 9.25 -14.58
N LEU A 20 1.43 8.16 -13.86
CA LEU A 20 2.74 7.93 -13.27
C LEU A 20 3.69 7.40 -14.35
N PRO A 21 4.92 7.92 -14.44
CA PRO A 21 5.87 7.45 -15.43
C PRO A 21 6.30 6.01 -15.12
N ASP A 22 6.49 5.15 -16.12
CA ASP A 22 6.94 3.77 -15.93
C ASP A 22 8.42 3.75 -15.48
N THR A 23 8.62 3.85 -14.16
CA THR A 23 9.93 3.94 -13.51
C THR A 23 9.95 3.12 -12.23
N MET A 24 11.16 2.77 -11.77
CA MET A 24 11.36 2.16 -10.45
C MET A 24 10.75 3.00 -9.33
N ASN A 25 10.82 4.33 -9.45
CA ASN A 25 10.24 5.22 -8.44
C ASN A 25 8.73 5.08 -8.39
N SER A 26 8.03 5.15 -9.52
CA SER A 26 6.56 4.97 -9.57
C SER A 26 6.13 3.61 -9.05
N TRP A 27 6.84 2.54 -9.40
CA TRP A 27 6.62 1.21 -8.83
C TRP A 27 6.75 1.24 -7.30
N PHE A 28 7.82 1.86 -6.78
CA PHE A 28 8.04 1.98 -5.34
C PHE A 28 6.96 2.80 -4.65
N LEU A 29 6.49 3.91 -5.24
CA LEU A 29 5.46 4.76 -4.67
C LEU A 29 4.12 4.01 -4.51
N VAL A 30 3.77 3.18 -5.49
CA VAL A 30 2.59 2.30 -5.41
C VAL A 30 2.84 1.17 -4.40
N ALA A 31 4.00 0.50 -4.42
CA ALA A 31 4.32 -0.57 -3.48
C ALA A 31 4.31 -0.10 -2.01
N GLN A 32 4.92 1.04 -1.70
CA GLN A 32 4.97 1.58 -0.34
C GLN A 32 3.58 1.95 0.18
N LEU A 33 2.65 2.39 -0.69
CA LEU A 33 1.28 2.71 -0.30
C LEU A 33 0.56 1.46 0.21
N HIS A 34 0.73 0.33 -0.49
CA HIS A 34 0.18 -0.96 -0.09
C HIS A 34 0.85 -1.51 1.17
N VAL A 35 2.17 -1.40 1.27
CA VAL A 35 2.91 -1.77 2.49
C VAL A 35 2.44 -0.95 3.68
N TRP A 36 2.22 0.36 3.52
CA TRP A 36 1.70 1.23 4.57
C TRP A 36 0.30 0.77 5.03
N MET A 37 -0.63 0.49 4.12
CA MET A 37 -1.97 -0.01 4.48
C MET A 37 -1.90 -1.31 5.28
N CYS A 38 -1.03 -2.26 4.88
CA CYS A 38 -0.79 -3.47 5.65
C CYS A 38 -0.17 -3.18 7.03
N MET A 39 0.78 -2.24 7.12
CA MET A 39 1.37 -1.84 8.40
C MET A 39 0.33 -1.26 9.36
N VAL A 40 -0.58 -0.41 8.88
CA VAL A 40 -1.64 0.18 9.72
C VAL A 40 -2.52 -0.94 10.32
N ARG A 41 -2.94 -1.91 9.51
CA ARG A 41 -3.72 -3.06 9.98
C ARG A 41 -2.95 -3.91 10.99
N MET A 42 -1.70 -4.25 10.68
CA MET A 42 -0.87 -5.13 11.51
C MET A 42 -0.48 -4.51 12.85
N ARG A 43 -0.38 -3.18 12.95
CA ARG A 43 -0.11 -2.52 14.24
C ARG A 43 -1.19 -2.79 15.30
N GLN A 44 -2.40 -3.19 14.89
CA GLN A 44 -3.49 -3.56 15.79
C GLN A 44 -3.29 -4.94 16.44
N GLU A 45 -2.48 -5.82 15.84
CA GLU A 45 -2.20 -7.20 16.31
C GLU A 45 -1.08 -7.28 17.37
N GLY A 46 -0.90 -6.22 18.15
CA GLY A 46 0.02 -6.18 19.27
C GLY A 46 1.49 -6.44 18.89
N ARG A 47 2.14 -7.37 19.60
CA ARG A 47 3.58 -7.63 19.46
C ARG A 47 3.93 -8.34 18.15
N GLU A 48 3.14 -9.33 17.77
CA GLU A 48 3.37 -10.12 16.56
C GLU A 48 3.13 -9.26 15.31
N GLY A 49 2.08 -8.43 15.33
CA GLY A 49 1.84 -7.43 14.30
C GLY A 49 2.99 -6.43 14.10
N LYS A 50 3.63 -5.98 15.19
CA LYS A 50 4.85 -5.14 15.10
C LYS A 50 6.03 -5.89 14.47
N TYR A 51 6.14 -7.20 14.71
CA TYR A 51 7.14 -8.02 14.04
C TYR A 51 6.85 -8.15 12.53
N MET A 52 5.59 -8.39 12.17
CA MET A 52 5.16 -8.40 10.77
C MET A 52 5.45 -7.08 10.05
N CYS A 53 5.18 -5.93 10.70
CA CYS A 53 5.52 -4.61 10.13
C CYS A 53 7.01 -4.47 9.81
N ARG A 54 7.90 -4.93 10.71
CA ARG A 54 9.34 -4.90 10.46
C ARG A 54 9.72 -5.78 9.26
N TRP A 55 9.10 -6.94 9.15
CA TRP A 55 9.30 -7.85 8.02
C TRP A 55 8.84 -7.24 6.70
N LEU A 56 7.67 -6.61 6.66
CA LEU A 56 7.17 -5.92 5.46
C LEU A 56 8.16 -4.86 4.96
N VAL A 57 8.64 -4.01 5.86
CA VAL A 57 9.61 -2.95 5.51
C VAL A 57 10.94 -3.54 5.08
N HIS A 58 11.42 -4.59 5.76
CA HIS A 58 12.66 -5.28 5.38
C HIS A 58 12.58 -5.86 3.98
N SER A 59 11.54 -6.64 3.69
CA SER A 59 11.34 -7.25 2.37
C SER A 59 11.18 -6.20 1.26
N MET A 60 10.53 -5.07 1.54
CA MET A 60 10.42 -3.97 0.60
C MET A 60 11.80 -3.42 0.21
N TRP A 61 12.68 -3.21 1.18
CA TRP A 61 14.03 -2.69 0.89
C TRP A 61 14.93 -3.72 0.20
N GLU A 62 14.80 -5.01 0.53
CA GLU A 62 15.48 -6.08 -0.21
C GLU A 62 15.06 -6.11 -1.69
N ASP A 63 13.77 -5.94 -1.97
CA ASP A 63 13.24 -5.92 -3.34
C ASP A 63 13.71 -4.67 -4.12
N VAL A 64 13.72 -3.49 -3.48
CA VAL A 64 14.30 -2.27 -4.07
C VAL A 64 15.79 -2.48 -4.39
N GLU A 65 16.56 -3.06 -3.48
CA GLU A 65 17.98 -3.35 -3.70
C GLU A 65 18.19 -4.35 -4.84
N GLN A 66 17.38 -5.41 -4.89
CA GLN A 66 17.48 -6.43 -5.93
C GLN A 66 17.10 -5.85 -7.31
N ARG A 67 15.98 -5.16 -7.42
CA ARG A 67 15.54 -4.53 -8.67
C ARG A 67 16.55 -3.51 -9.19
N SER A 68 17.13 -2.72 -8.30
CA SER A 68 18.12 -1.71 -8.70
C SER A 68 19.42 -2.33 -9.23
N LYS A 69 19.82 -3.49 -8.71
CA LYS A 69 20.92 -4.28 -9.29
C LYS A 69 20.55 -4.85 -10.66
N ILE A 70 19.34 -5.41 -10.81
CA ILE A 70 18.87 -6.00 -12.07
C ILE A 70 18.79 -4.94 -13.18
N MET A 71 18.33 -3.73 -12.84
CA MET A 71 18.27 -2.60 -13.78
C MET A 71 19.65 -2.02 -14.14
N GLY A 72 20.74 -2.55 -13.57
CA GLY A 72 22.10 -2.10 -13.89
C GLY A 72 22.44 -0.71 -13.34
N ILE A 73 21.72 -0.20 -12.34
CA ILE A 73 21.99 1.10 -11.74
C ILE A 73 23.32 1.05 -10.99
N ASP A 74 24.22 2.00 -11.23
CA ASP A 74 25.52 2.07 -10.56
C ASP A 74 25.41 2.19 -9.04
N ALA A 75 26.40 1.67 -8.31
CA ALA A 75 26.38 1.64 -6.85
C ALA A 75 26.22 3.02 -6.19
N SER A 76 26.81 4.08 -6.77
CA SER A 76 26.67 5.45 -6.30
C SER A 76 25.22 5.94 -6.42
N HIS A 77 24.64 5.81 -7.61
CA HIS A 77 23.25 6.20 -7.90
C HIS A 77 22.25 5.36 -7.09
N ARG A 78 22.50 4.06 -6.88
CA ARG A 78 21.67 3.22 -5.99
C ARG A 78 21.68 3.74 -4.56
N LYS A 79 22.84 4.13 -4.03
CA LYS A 79 22.96 4.66 -2.66
C LYS A 79 22.20 5.98 -2.51
N GLU A 80 22.30 6.86 -3.50
CA GLU A 80 21.58 8.13 -3.52
C GLU A 80 20.06 7.92 -3.66
N GLY A 81 19.63 7.08 -4.61
CA GLY A 81 18.24 6.71 -4.80
C GLY A 81 17.63 6.09 -3.53
N MET A 82 18.33 5.13 -2.90
CA MET A 82 17.89 4.51 -1.65
C MET A 82 17.68 5.54 -0.54
N LYS A 83 18.57 6.54 -0.43
CA LYS A 83 18.41 7.63 0.53
C LYS A 83 17.15 8.45 0.24
N SER A 84 16.95 8.87 -1.01
CA SER A 84 15.76 9.62 -1.43
C SER A 84 14.47 8.84 -1.21
N MET A 85 14.46 7.54 -1.52
CA MET A 85 13.31 6.66 -1.32
C MET A 85 13.01 6.46 0.17
N THR A 86 14.05 6.39 1.02
CA THR A 86 13.88 6.31 2.48
C THR A 86 13.22 7.58 3.04
N GLU A 87 13.67 8.76 2.61
CA GLU A 87 13.07 10.04 3.00
C GLU A 87 11.60 10.12 2.56
N THR A 88 11.32 9.71 1.32
CA THR A 88 9.96 9.63 0.77
C THR A 88 9.08 8.67 1.58
N PHE A 89 9.61 7.51 1.97
CA PHE A 89 8.89 6.50 2.75
C PHE A 89 8.44 7.04 4.11
N TYR A 90 9.34 7.70 4.84
CA TYR A 90 8.99 8.28 6.14
C TYR A 90 7.98 9.42 5.99
N ALA A 91 8.16 10.31 5.01
CA ALA A 91 7.21 11.37 4.73
C ALA A 91 5.81 10.83 4.35
N ALA A 92 5.77 9.73 3.58
CA ALA A 92 4.55 9.03 3.21
C ALA A 92 3.85 8.45 4.43
N ILE A 93 4.56 7.75 5.33
CA ILE A 93 3.96 7.21 6.57
C ILE A 93 3.29 8.31 7.38
N PHE A 94 3.99 9.42 7.65
CA PHE A 94 3.42 10.51 8.45
C PHE A 94 2.20 11.14 7.75
N GLY A 95 2.33 11.45 6.46
CA GLY A 95 1.24 12.08 5.71
C GLY A 95 0.02 11.18 5.56
N TYR A 96 0.22 9.89 5.31
CA TYR A 96 -0.89 8.94 5.18
C TYR A 96 -1.53 8.61 6.52
N ASP A 97 -0.76 8.45 7.61
CA ASP A 97 -1.32 8.28 8.95
C ASP A 97 -2.20 9.50 9.33
N GLU A 98 -1.73 10.72 9.07
CA GLU A 98 -2.51 11.95 9.31
C GLU A 98 -3.78 12.01 8.46
N GLY A 99 -3.67 11.80 7.14
CA GLY A 99 -4.80 11.83 6.22
C GLY A 99 -5.84 10.75 6.51
N ALA A 100 -5.40 9.55 6.88
CA ALA A 100 -6.30 8.45 7.23
C ALA A 100 -7.12 8.77 8.48
N LEU A 101 -6.54 9.43 9.48
CA LEU A 101 -7.20 9.79 10.74
C LEU A 101 -8.00 11.09 10.68
N SER A 102 -7.78 11.92 9.65
CA SER A 102 -8.40 13.22 9.47
C SER A 102 -9.51 13.14 8.40
N ASP A 103 -9.45 14.03 7.39
CA ASP A 103 -10.41 14.10 6.30
C ASP A 103 -9.76 13.82 4.92
N ASP A 104 -10.62 13.76 3.91
CA ASP A 104 -10.21 13.45 2.54
C ASP A 104 -9.39 14.55 1.87
N CYS A 105 -9.48 15.80 2.34
CA CYS A 105 -8.62 16.88 1.85
C CYS A 105 -7.17 16.68 2.34
N VAL A 106 -7.01 16.30 3.61
CA VAL A 106 -5.68 16.00 4.17
C VAL A 106 -5.09 14.75 3.52
N LEU A 107 -5.89 13.70 3.30
CA LEU A 107 -5.45 12.50 2.59
C LEU A 107 -5.09 12.78 1.13
N ALA A 108 -5.90 13.55 0.40
CA ALA A 108 -5.59 13.99 -0.96
C ALA A 108 -4.27 14.76 -1.00
N ALA A 109 -4.06 15.67 -0.04
CA ALA A 109 -2.82 16.44 0.03
C ALA A 109 -1.60 15.55 0.33
N ALA A 110 -1.75 14.53 1.17
CA ALA A 110 -0.68 13.55 1.43
C ALA A 110 -0.36 12.70 0.20
N LEU A 111 -1.37 12.23 -0.53
CA LEU A 111 -1.21 11.52 -1.79
C LEU A 111 -0.55 12.39 -2.86
N TRP A 112 -0.99 13.64 -3.00
CA TRP A 112 -0.38 14.60 -3.92
C TRP A 112 1.11 14.80 -3.66
N ARG A 113 1.50 14.97 -2.38
CA ARG A 113 2.92 15.15 -2.01
C ARG A 113 3.77 13.90 -2.25
N ASN A 114 3.25 12.73 -1.88
CA ASN A 114 4.07 11.52 -1.77
C ASN A 114 3.92 10.55 -2.95
N LEU A 115 2.71 10.35 -3.47
CA LEU A 115 2.45 9.46 -4.62
C LEU A 115 2.67 10.19 -5.94
N PHE A 116 2.19 11.42 -6.04
CA PHE A 116 2.32 12.23 -7.26
C PHE A 116 3.55 13.13 -7.25
N SER A 117 4.37 13.11 -6.19
CA SER A 117 5.57 13.96 -6.08
C SER A 117 5.31 15.47 -6.27
N ARG A 118 4.08 15.93 -6.01
CA ARG A 118 3.56 17.29 -6.28
C ARG A 118 3.30 17.60 -7.76
N GLU A 119 3.28 16.57 -8.60
CA GLU A 119 3.09 16.63 -10.05
C GLU A 119 1.76 15.96 -10.44
N CYS A 120 0.65 16.55 -10.00
CA CYS A 120 -0.69 16.16 -10.43
C CYS A 120 -1.56 17.39 -10.58
N GLU A 121 -2.01 17.62 -11.82
CA GLU A 121 -2.83 18.78 -12.20
C GLU A 121 -4.32 18.43 -12.31
N ASP A 122 -4.68 17.14 -12.42
CA ASP A 122 -6.07 16.69 -12.49
C ASP A 122 -6.57 16.23 -11.10
N PRO A 123 -7.46 17.00 -10.44
CA PRO A 123 -8.01 16.64 -9.14
C PRO A 123 -8.74 15.29 -9.13
N LYS A 124 -9.22 14.79 -10.29
CA LYS A 124 -9.89 13.49 -10.38
C LYS A 124 -8.94 12.33 -10.08
N GLN A 125 -7.64 12.47 -10.38
CA GLN A 125 -6.65 11.46 -10.04
C GLN A 125 -6.44 11.38 -8.52
N LEU A 126 -6.48 12.53 -7.84
CA LEU A 126 -6.44 12.58 -6.38
C LEU A 126 -7.70 11.99 -5.76
N GLU A 127 -8.88 12.34 -6.28
CA GLU A 127 -10.16 11.78 -5.84
C GLU A 127 -10.17 10.25 -5.99
N LEU A 128 -9.75 9.74 -7.15
CA LEU A 128 -9.62 8.30 -7.40
C LEU A 128 -8.72 7.62 -6.37
N MET A 129 -7.56 8.22 -6.06
CA MET A 129 -6.63 7.64 -5.11
C MET A 129 -7.10 7.74 -3.66
N VAL A 130 -7.82 8.80 -3.30
CA VAL A 130 -8.49 8.91 -1.99
C VAL A 130 -9.54 7.82 -1.84
N GLU A 131 -10.43 7.69 -2.83
CA GLU A 131 -11.45 6.63 -2.84
C GLU A 131 -10.79 5.26 -2.72
N TYR A 132 -9.74 5.01 -3.52
CA TYR A 132 -8.98 3.77 -3.48
C TYR A 132 -8.44 3.48 -2.07
N VAL A 133 -7.73 4.42 -1.45
CA VAL A 133 -7.14 4.23 -0.12
C VAL A 133 -8.24 3.97 0.91
N ARG A 134 -9.30 4.78 0.94
CA ARG A 134 -10.42 4.60 1.88
C ARG A 134 -11.06 3.23 1.73
N LYS A 135 -11.28 2.83 0.48
CA LYS A 135 -11.86 1.55 0.10
C LYS A 135 -11.01 0.36 0.54
N GLN A 136 -9.69 0.43 0.36
CA GLN A 136 -8.79 -0.63 0.82
C GLN A 136 -8.68 -0.67 2.34
N MET A 137 -8.55 0.48 3.00
CA MET A 137 -8.44 0.57 4.45
C MET A 137 -9.68 -0.02 5.12
N GLN A 138 -10.87 0.33 4.66
CA GLN A 138 -12.12 -0.26 5.15
C GLN A 138 -12.14 -1.78 4.97
N PHE A 139 -11.69 -2.27 3.81
CA PHE A 139 -11.69 -3.70 3.52
C PHE A 139 -10.71 -4.48 4.40
N ILE A 140 -9.48 -3.99 4.52
CA ILE A 140 -8.40 -4.67 5.26
C ILE A 140 -8.66 -4.62 6.77
N ASP A 141 -9.23 -3.53 7.27
CA ASP A 141 -9.65 -3.40 8.68
C ASP A 141 -10.73 -4.42 9.05
N ALA A 142 -11.59 -4.81 8.10
CA ALA A 142 -12.62 -5.83 8.31
C ALA A 142 -12.10 -7.28 8.26
N LEU A 143 -10.82 -7.51 7.92
CA LEU A 143 -10.22 -8.86 7.89
C LEU A 143 -9.89 -9.35 9.30
N ASP A 144 -10.08 -10.65 9.53
CA ASP A 144 -9.67 -11.30 10.76
C ASP A 144 -8.14 -11.24 10.95
N GLY A 145 -7.72 -10.82 12.15
CA GLY A 145 -6.31 -10.58 12.45
C GLY A 145 -5.49 -11.86 12.58
N GLU A 146 -6.08 -12.91 13.14
CA GLU A 146 -5.42 -14.20 13.37
C GLU A 146 -5.18 -14.92 12.03
N ASP A 147 -6.20 -14.97 11.18
CA ASP A 147 -6.11 -15.50 9.83
C ASP A 147 -5.09 -14.71 8.99
N LEU A 148 -5.10 -13.39 9.11
CA LEU A 148 -4.19 -12.53 8.36
C LEU A 148 -2.74 -12.67 8.84
N MET A 149 -2.51 -12.90 10.13
CA MET A 149 -1.19 -13.18 10.69
C MET A 149 -0.68 -14.57 10.28
N LEU A 150 -1.56 -15.56 10.18
CA LEU A 150 -1.22 -16.92 9.77
C LEU A 150 -0.90 -17.02 8.28
N THR A 151 -1.76 -16.43 7.44
CA THR A 151 -1.68 -16.57 5.98
C THR A 151 -0.85 -15.47 5.33
N GLY A 152 -0.88 -14.26 5.90
CA GLY A 152 -0.36 -13.06 5.26
C GLY A 152 -1.05 -12.73 3.95
N GLU A 153 -2.26 -13.22 3.70
CA GLU A 153 -2.96 -13.10 2.43
C GLU A 153 -3.84 -11.84 2.41
N VAL A 154 -3.49 -10.87 1.55
CA VAL A 154 -4.31 -9.68 1.30
C VAL A 154 -4.78 -9.71 -0.15
N LYS A 155 -6.09 -9.63 -0.35
CA LYS A 155 -6.70 -9.53 -1.68
C LYS A 155 -7.14 -8.10 -1.93
N TRP A 156 -6.30 -7.33 -2.59
CA TRP A 156 -6.60 -5.94 -2.91
C TRP A 156 -7.83 -5.81 -3.81
N ARG A 157 -8.66 -4.82 -3.51
CA ARG A 157 -9.75 -4.42 -4.42
C ARG A 157 -9.15 -3.73 -5.65
N PRO A 158 -9.83 -3.77 -6.81
CA PRO A 158 -9.34 -3.10 -8.01
C PRO A 158 -9.26 -1.58 -7.82
N LEU A 159 -8.39 -0.91 -8.58
CA LEU A 159 -8.28 0.55 -8.56
C LEU A 159 -9.63 1.19 -8.93
N LEU A 160 -10.12 0.82 -10.11
CA LEU A 160 -11.44 1.17 -10.60
C LEU A 160 -12.46 0.10 -10.18
N GLU A 161 -13.58 0.52 -9.61
CA GLU A 161 -14.65 -0.39 -9.22
C GLU A 161 -15.96 0.05 -9.86
N GLU A 162 -16.48 -0.79 -10.76
CA GLU A 162 -17.74 -0.49 -11.46
C GLU A 162 -18.97 -0.64 -10.54
N ASN A 163 -18.85 -1.39 -9.43
CA ASN A 163 -19.93 -1.68 -8.48
C ASN A 163 -19.49 -1.49 -7.02
N ALA A 164 -19.72 -0.30 -6.46
CA ALA A 164 -19.35 0.06 -5.09
C ALA A 164 -20.03 -0.78 -3.98
N GLN A 165 -21.12 -1.49 -4.29
CA GLN A 165 -21.91 -2.29 -3.33
C GLN A 165 -21.36 -3.70 -3.06
N SER A 166 -20.30 -4.14 -3.73
CA SER A 166 -19.89 -5.54 -3.72
C SER A 166 -19.44 -6.09 -2.34
N ILE A 167 -19.19 -5.23 -1.33
CA ILE A 167 -18.37 -5.60 -0.14
C ILE A 167 -19.04 -5.34 1.23
N LEU A 168 -20.35 -5.10 1.30
CA LEU A 168 -21.02 -5.11 2.63
C LEU A 168 -21.26 -6.52 3.20
N LYS A 169 -20.89 -7.59 2.49
CA LYS A 169 -20.93 -8.94 3.06
C LYS A 169 -19.62 -9.25 3.76
N VAL A 170 -19.55 -8.88 5.03
CA VAL A 170 -18.60 -9.47 5.99
C VAL A 170 -18.69 -10.99 5.82
N ALA A 171 -17.57 -11.62 5.46
CA ALA A 171 -17.51 -13.07 5.44
C ALA A 171 -17.74 -13.53 6.89
N THR A 172 -18.93 -14.07 7.17
CA THR A 172 -19.19 -14.73 8.45
C THR A 172 -18.18 -15.85 8.62
N PRO A 173 -17.55 -15.99 9.80
CA PRO A 173 -16.65 -17.11 10.03
C PRO A 173 -17.42 -18.40 9.76
N THR A 174 -16.88 -19.23 8.88
CA THR A 174 -17.30 -20.64 8.78
C THR A 174 -16.88 -21.30 10.08
N TYR A 175 -17.77 -21.26 11.08
CA TYR A 175 -17.73 -22.23 12.15
C TYR A 175 -17.80 -23.59 11.48
N ASN A 176 -16.71 -24.35 11.53
CA ASN A 176 -16.78 -25.78 11.32
C ASN A 176 -17.66 -26.31 12.45
N ASP A 177 -18.95 -26.50 12.16
CA ASP A 177 -19.92 -27.22 12.98
C ASP A 177 -19.59 -28.73 13.03
N THR A 178 -18.30 -29.08 13.15
CA THR A 178 -17.90 -30.35 13.74
C THR A 178 -17.80 -30.13 15.25
N GLY A 179 -18.96 -29.86 15.85
CA GLY A 179 -19.16 -30.06 17.27
C GLY A 179 -19.18 -31.56 17.59
N LEU A 180 -18.51 -31.90 18.71
CA LEU A 180 -18.33 -33.20 19.36
C LEU A 180 -17.24 -34.12 18.79
#